data_AF-A0A1A9I4J9-F1
#
_entry.id   AF-A0A1A9I4J9-F1
#
_cell.length_a   1.000
_cell.length_b   1.000
_cell.length_c   1.000
_cell.angle_alpha   90.00
_cell.angle_beta   90.00
_cell.angle_gamma   90.00
#
_symmetry.space_group_name_H-M   'P 1'
#
loop_
_entity.id
_entity.type
_entity.pdbx_description
1 polymer ?
#
loop_
_entity_poly.entity_id
_entity_poly.type
_entity_poly.pdbx_seq_one_letter_code
_entity_poly.pdbx_strand_id
1 'polypeptide(L)'
;MNREIRICYCKIISADDSGAWEQLVFADTYRKFLLQVQHFDRRQKYSTYAEIVHQVPGSQRLDFLVSTAITGYRKQLSNLFPDVKNVLGKKFLPFHNYRFEMISSNIRAQSGAKDRCDFL
;
A
#
# COMPACT_ATOMS: atom_id res chain seq x y z
N MET A 1 10.25 -30.91 -19.51
CA MET A 1 9.38 -29.72 -19.62
C MET A 1 8.89 -29.41 -18.20
N ASN A 2 9.52 -28.47 -17.50
CA ASN A 2 9.12 -28.11 -16.13
C ASN A 2 7.82 -27.30 -16.20
N ARG A 3 6.79 -27.76 -15.49
CA ARG A 3 5.58 -26.98 -15.24
C ARG A 3 5.80 -26.16 -13.98
N GLU A 4 5.86 -24.85 -14.13
CA GLU A 4 5.95 -23.93 -13.00
C GLU A 4 4.55 -23.50 -12.56
N ILE A 5 4.33 -23.47 -11.25
CA ILE A 5 3.12 -22.89 -10.65
C ILE A 5 3.49 -21.47 -10.23
N ARG A 6 2.76 -20.47 -10.74
CA ARG A 6 2.91 -19.08 -10.28
C ARG A 6 1.79 -18.74 -9.31
N ILE A 7 2.15 -18.12 -8.20
CA ILE A 7 1.21 -17.70 -7.16
C ILE A 7 1.30 -16.18 -7.07
N CYS A 8 0.14 -15.53 -7.13
CA CYS A 8 0.02 -14.10 -6.85
C CYS A 8 -0.74 -13.93 -5.53
N TYR A 9 -0.26 -13.04 -4.66
CA TYR A 9 -0.89 -12.74 -3.38
C TYR A 9 -1.28 -11.27 -3.32
N CYS A 10 -2.53 -10.99 -2.96
CA CYS A 10 -3.02 -9.63 -2.75
C CYS A 10 -3.26 -9.41 -1.26
N LYS A 11 -2.65 -8.36 -0.72
CA LYS A 11 -2.91 -7.83 0.62
C LYS A 11 -3.62 -6.50 0.47
N ILE A 12 -4.81 -6.39 1.05
CA ILE A 12 -5.45 -5.09 1.29
C ILE A 12 -5.12 -4.68 2.72
N ILE A 13 -4.65 -3.45 2.87
CA ILE A 13 -4.28 -2.86 4.16
C ILE A 13 -5.20 -1.67 4.42
N SER A 14 -5.69 -1.54 5.64
CA SER A 14 -6.64 -0.53 6.08
C SER A 14 -6.37 -0.12 7.53
N ALA A 15 -7.04 0.94 7.98
CA ALA A 15 -6.97 1.39 9.38
C ALA A 15 -7.46 0.33 10.39
N ASP A 16 -8.26 -0.63 9.94
CA ASP A 16 -8.86 -1.66 10.79
C ASP A 16 -7.96 -2.88 11.00
N ASP A 17 -6.81 -2.94 10.30
CA ASP A 17 -5.88 -4.07 10.45
C ASP A 17 -5.20 -4.06 11.82
N SER A 18 -5.23 -5.22 12.48
CA SER A 18 -4.65 -5.40 13.82
C SER A 18 -3.19 -5.86 13.81
N GLY A 19 -2.64 -6.17 12.64
CA GLY A 19 -1.27 -6.66 12.50
C GLY A 19 -0.25 -5.52 12.56
N ALA A 20 0.83 -5.73 13.31
CA ALA A 20 1.82 -4.69 13.55
C ALA A 20 2.50 -4.20 12.26
N TRP A 21 2.73 -5.11 11.30
CA TRP A 21 3.35 -4.73 10.02
C TRP A 21 2.40 -3.88 9.18
N GLU A 22 1.12 -4.27 9.11
CA GLU A 22 0.05 -3.59 8.40
C GLU A 22 -0.18 -2.19 8.96
N GLN A 23 -0.22 -2.06 10.29
CA GLN A 23 -0.38 -0.77 10.96
C GLN A 23 0.77 0.20 10.66
N LEU A 24 2.01 -0.30 10.64
CA LEU A 24 3.18 0.52 10.31
C LEU A 24 3.16 0.94 8.84
N VAL A 25 2.86 0.01 7.92
CA VAL A 25 2.73 0.32 6.50
C VAL A 25 1.65 1.37 6.29
N PHE A 26 0.46 1.16 6.86
CA PHE A 26 -0.68 2.08 6.76
C PHE A 26 -0.37 3.46 7.31
N ALA A 27 0.24 3.55 8.49
CA ALA A 27 0.58 4.83 9.11
C ALA A 27 1.50 5.67 8.23
N ASP A 28 2.53 5.03 7.65
CA ASP A 28 3.50 5.72 6.80
C ASP A 28 2.95 6.07 5.41
N THR A 29 2.18 5.17 4.78
CA THR A 29 1.54 5.46 3.49
C THR A 29 0.50 6.56 3.63
N TYR A 30 -0.33 6.52 4.67
CA TYR A 30 -1.32 7.56 4.95
C TYR A 30 -0.66 8.91 5.25
N ARG A 31 0.39 8.93 6.09
CA ARG A 31 1.17 10.15 6.34
C ARG A 31 1.79 10.70 5.06
N LYS A 32 2.36 9.83 4.22
CA LYS A 32 2.94 10.22 2.93
C LYS A 32 1.87 10.78 2.00
N PHE A 33 0.69 10.17 1.93
CA PHE A 33 -0.46 10.67 1.19
C PHE A 33 -0.82 12.10 1.62
N LEU A 34 -1.00 12.35 2.92
CA LEU A 34 -1.31 13.68 3.44
C LEU A 34 -0.26 14.74 3.05
N LEU A 35 1.03 14.38 3.10
CA LEU A 35 2.11 15.26 2.68
C LEU A 35 2.07 15.55 1.17
N GLN A 36 1.89 14.52 0.35
CA GLN A 36 1.89 14.70 -1.11
C GLN A 36 0.69 15.51 -1.57
N VAL A 37 -0.50 15.27 -1.00
CA VAL A 37 -1.72 15.98 -1.40
C VAL A 37 -1.61 17.49 -1.18
N GLN A 38 -0.93 17.95 -0.13
CA GLN A 38 -0.70 19.39 0.09
C GLN A 38 0.09 20.05 -1.05
N HIS A 39 0.94 19.31 -1.75
CA HIS A 39 1.67 19.82 -2.91
C HIS A 39 0.79 19.97 -4.15
N PHE A 40 -0.19 19.06 -4.32
CA PHE A 40 -1.10 19.05 -5.47
C PHE A 40 -2.31 19.98 -5.27
N ASP A 41 -2.93 19.93 -4.10
CA ASP A 41 -4.12 20.72 -3.75
C ASP A 41 -3.82 21.67 -2.59
N ARG A 42 -3.08 22.74 -2.89
CA ARG A 42 -2.68 23.76 -1.89
C ARG A 42 -3.86 24.45 -1.21
N ARG A 43 -5.03 24.48 -1.85
CA ARG A 43 -6.25 25.09 -1.30
C ARG A 43 -7.12 24.08 -0.54
N GLN A 44 -6.72 22.81 -0.48
CA GLN A 44 -7.47 21.69 0.10
C GLN A 44 -8.94 21.67 -0.34
N LYS A 45 -9.17 21.93 -1.63
CA LYS A 45 -10.49 21.96 -2.23
C LYS A 45 -11.12 20.56 -2.28
N TYR A 46 -10.31 19.53 -2.46
CA TYR A 46 -10.71 18.13 -2.57
C TYR A 46 -10.26 17.37 -1.33
N SER A 47 -11.09 16.42 -0.88
CA SER A 47 -10.83 15.70 0.38
C SER A 47 -10.54 14.23 0.16
N THR A 48 -10.99 13.64 -0.96
CA THR A 48 -10.79 12.23 -1.26
C THR A 48 -9.71 12.02 -2.33
N TYR A 49 -9.03 10.88 -2.26
CA TYR A 49 -8.05 10.46 -3.27
C TYR A 49 -8.65 10.49 -4.69
N ALA A 50 -9.86 9.94 -4.87
CA ALA A 50 -10.54 9.90 -6.16
C ALA A 50 -10.79 11.29 -6.75
N GLU A 51 -11.28 12.24 -5.94
CA GLU A 51 -11.48 13.63 -6.37
C GLU A 51 -10.15 14.27 -6.79
N ILE A 52 -9.10 14.08 -6.00
CA ILE A 52 -7.79 14.68 -6.28
C ILE A 52 -7.24 14.16 -7.62
N VAL A 53 -7.28 12.84 -7.84
CA VAL A 53 -6.79 12.21 -9.07
C VAL A 53 -7.56 12.68 -10.31
N HIS A 54 -8.87 12.91 -10.18
CA HIS A 54 -9.72 13.35 -11.29
C HIS A 54 -9.65 14.84 -11.56
N GLN A 55 -9.45 15.67 -10.54
CA GLN A 55 -9.61 17.12 -10.64
C GLN A 55 -8.29 17.89 -10.65
N VAL A 56 -7.20 17.32 -10.13
CA VAL A 56 -5.92 18.01 -10.01
C VAL A 56 -4.94 17.47 -11.07
N PRO A 57 -4.49 18.29 -12.03
CA PRO A 57 -3.52 17.84 -13.04
C PRO A 57 -2.22 17.32 -12.42
N GLY A 58 -1.71 16.20 -12.95
CA GLY A 58 -0.45 15.58 -12.52
C GLY A 58 -0.53 14.76 -11.22
N SER A 59 -1.69 14.75 -10.56
CA SER A 59 -1.94 13.99 -9.33
C SER A 59 -2.00 12.47 -9.55
N GLN A 60 -2.05 11.98 -10.80
CA GLN A 60 -1.94 10.54 -11.10
C GLN A 60 -0.63 9.92 -10.60
N ARG A 61 0.38 10.75 -10.30
CA ARG A 61 1.66 10.32 -9.70
C ARG A 61 1.58 10.10 -8.19
N LEU A 62 0.45 10.38 -7.53
CA LEU A 62 0.26 10.20 -6.10
C LEU A 62 0.56 8.77 -5.66
N ASP A 63 0.04 7.76 -6.35
CA ASP A 63 0.31 6.35 -6.06
C ASP A 63 1.80 6.05 -6.05
N PHE A 64 2.52 6.52 -7.07
CA PHE A 64 3.96 6.34 -7.17
C PHE A 64 4.69 7.03 -6.01
N LEU A 65 4.32 8.27 -5.68
CA LEU A 65 4.96 9.02 -4.60
C LEU A 65 4.70 8.40 -3.23
N VAL A 66 3.51 7.85 -3.00
CA VAL A 66 3.14 7.15 -1.77
C VAL A 66 3.81 5.79 -1.68
N SER A 67 3.95 5.06 -2.79
CA SER A 67 4.63 3.76 -2.84
C SER A 67 6.05 3.77 -2.28
N THR A 68 6.73 4.93 -2.34
CA THR A 68 8.08 5.09 -1.79
C THR A 68 8.17 4.80 -0.28
N ALA A 69 7.08 5.03 0.46
CA ALA A 69 6.98 4.73 1.89
C ALA A 69 7.12 3.23 2.20
N ILE A 70 6.79 2.35 1.25
CA ILE A 70 6.73 0.89 1.46
C ILE A 70 8.06 0.21 1.24
N THR A 71 9.00 0.88 0.57
CA THR A 71 10.30 0.30 0.22
C THR A 71 11.05 -0.24 1.44
N GLY A 72 10.94 0.43 2.60
CA GLY A 72 11.52 -0.03 3.87
C GLY A 72 10.84 -1.29 4.40
N TYR A 73 9.50 -1.30 4.41
CA TYR A 73 8.68 -2.42 4.89
C TYR A 73 8.85 -3.68 4.04
N ARG A 74 9.04 -3.54 2.74
CA ARG A 74 9.33 -4.66 1.84
C ARG A 74 10.64 -5.37 2.22
N LYS A 75 11.66 -4.65 2.69
CA LYS A 75 12.93 -5.27 3.15
C LYS A 75 12.73 -6.11 4.41
N GLN A 76 11.83 -5.70 5.31
CA GLN A 76 11.52 -6.42 6.55
C GLN A 76 10.85 -7.78 6.30
N LEU A 77 10.21 -7.95 5.14
CA LEU A 77 9.58 -9.22 4.75
C LEU A 77 10.59 -10.28 4.29
N SER A 78 11.86 -9.92 4.09
CA SER A 78 12.90 -10.85 3.62
C SER A 78 12.50 -11.64 2.37
N ASN A 79 11.74 -11.00 1.45
CA ASN A 79 11.16 -11.61 0.25
C ASN A 79 10.19 -12.77 0.50
N LEU A 80 9.57 -12.84 1.68
CA LEU A 80 8.54 -13.83 2.01
C LEU A 80 7.18 -13.16 2.14
N PHE A 81 6.12 -13.82 1.66
CA PHE A 81 4.77 -13.30 1.81
C PHE A 81 4.43 -13.03 3.29
N PRO A 82 3.79 -11.89 3.63
CA PRO A 82 3.63 -11.46 5.01
C PRO A 82 2.80 -12.43 5.85
N ASP A 83 1.76 -13.02 5.27
CA ASP A 83 0.75 -13.81 6.00
C ASP A 83 0.79 -15.31 5.71
N VAL A 84 1.59 -15.73 4.73
CA VAL A 84 1.66 -17.14 4.32
C VAL A 84 2.64 -17.88 5.21
N LYS A 85 2.10 -18.72 6.11
CA LYS A 85 2.85 -19.53 7.05
C LYS A 85 2.67 -21.02 6.75
N ASN A 86 3.70 -21.81 7.02
CA ASN A 86 3.59 -23.27 6.99
C ASN A 86 2.88 -23.78 8.26
N VAL A 87 2.72 -25.11 8.37
CA VAL A 87 2.09 -25.77 9.53
C VAL A 87 2.80 -25.52 10.86
N LEU A 88 4.06 -25.05 10.84
CA LEU A 88 4.84 -24.69 12.02
C LEU A 88 4.77 -23.18 12.33
N GLY A 89 3.92 -22.42 11.62
CA GLY A 89 3.76 -20.98 11.79
C GLY A 89 4.90 -20.13 11.20
N LYS A 90 5.83 -20.72 10.44
CA LYS A 90 6.95 -20.00 9.82
C LYS A 90 6.60 -19.52 8.41
N LYS A 91 6.97 -18.27 8.10
CA LYS A 91 6.91 -17.75 6.72
C LYS A 91 7.84 -18.57 5.83
N PHE A 92 7.39 -18.96 4.65
CA PHE A 92 8.16 -19.87 3.78
C PHE A 92 8.02 -19.59 2.28
N LEU A 93 6.94 -18.94 1.87
CA LEU A 93 6.65 -18.75 0.46
C LEU A 93 7.33 -17.46 -0.04
N PRO A 94 8.25 -17.54 -1.03
CA PRO A 94 8.96 -16.38 -1.53
C PRO A 94 8.14 -15.59 -2.56
N PHE A 95 8.40 -14.29 -2.64
CA PHE A 95 7.97 -13.43 -3.74
C PHE A 95 9.17 -12.71 -4.34
N HIS A 96 9.08 -12.33 -5.61
CA HIS A 96 10.17 -11.67 -6.34
C HIS A 96 9.84 -10.23 -6.68
N ASN A 97 8.58 -9.96 -6.99
CA ASN A 97 8.11 -8.63 -7.35
C ASN A 97 6.95 -8.22 -6.45
N TYR A 98 6.69 -6.92 -6.42
CA TYR A 98 5.50 -6.39 -5.77
C TYR A 98 5.01 -5.15 -6.50
N ARG A 99 3.72 -4.85 -6.34
CA ARG A 99 3.07 -3.65 -6.82
C ARG A 99 2.26 -3.05 -5.69
N PHE A 100 2.41 -1.75 -5.49
CA PHE A 100 1.59 -0.98 -4.58
C PHE A 100 0.62 -0.09 -5.33
N GLU A 101 -0.60 0.03 -4.83
CA GLU A 101 -1.62 0.97 -5.30
C GLU A 101 -2.44 1.48 -4.12
N MET A 102 -2.77 2.78 -4.08
CA MET A 102 -3.79 3.25 -3.15
C MET A 102 -5.17 2.92 -3.71
N ILE A 103 -6.06 2.41 -2.86
CA ILE A 103 -7.44 2.10 -3.24
C ILE A 103 -8.34 3.29 -2.92
N SER A 104 -8.27 3.78 -1.68
CA SER A 104 -9.06 4.90 -1.20
C SER A 104 -8.32 5.61 -0.08
N SER A 105 -8.50 6.92 0.03
CA SER A 105 -7.98 7.70 1.16
C SER A 105 -8.74 9.02 1.25
N ASN A 106 -8.80 9.59 2.45
CA ASN A 106 -9.39 10.89 2.71
C ASN A 106 -8.48 11.70 3.61
N ILE A 107 -8.25 12.97 3.29
CA ILE A 107 -7.36 13.87 4.05
C ILE A 107 -7.87 14.07 5.49
N ARG A 108 -9.18 14.01 5.70
CA ARG A 108 -9.86 14.32 6.96
C ARG A 108 -10.18 13.08 7.80
N ALA A 109 -10.05 11.88 7.24
CA ALA A 109 -10.45 10.65 7.92
C ALA A 109 -9.62 9.44 7.45
N GLN A 110 -8.92 8.81 8.39
CA GLN A 110 -8.14 7.60 8.13
C GLN A 110 -8.99 6.32 8.07
N SER A 111 -10.18 6.30 8.69
CA SER A 111 -11.03 5.09 8.80
C SER A 111 -11.52 4.54 7.45
N GLY A 112 -11.55 5.37 6.40
CA GLY A 112 -11.90 4.93 5.04
C GLY A 112 -10.69 4.68 4.13
N ALA A 113 -9.46 4.84 4.64
CA ALA A 113 -8.26 4.69 3.84
C ALA A 113 -7.90 3.20 3.67
N LYS A 114 -7.58 2.82 2.43
CA LYS A 114 -7.24 1.47 2.01
C LYS A 114 -6.15 1.50 0.95
N ASP A 115 -5.23 0.57 1.11
CA ASP A 115 -4.06 0.38 0.29
C ASP A 115 -4.03 -1.07 -0.21
N ARG A 116 -3.49 -1.29 -1.43
CA ARG A 116 -3.28 -2.61 -2.02
C ARG A 116 -1.80 -2.87 -2.23
N CYS A 117 -1.34 -4.02 -1.76
CA CYS A 117 -0.04 -4.58 -2.09
C CYS A 117 -0.24 -5.94 -2.79
N ASP A 118 0.11 -6.00 -4.06
CA ASP A 118 0.16 -7.24 -4.83
C ASP A 118 1.60 -7.77 -4.84
N PHE A 119 1.80 -9.01 -4.43
CA PHE A 119 3.09 -9.69 -4.35
C PHE A 119 3.10 -10.83 -5.40
N LEU A 120 4.15 -10.87 -6.22
CA LEU A 120 4.27 -11.71 -7.43
C LEU A 120 5.56 -12.55 -7.43
#